data_AF-A0A1F8H0W7-F1
#
_entry.id   AF-A0A1F8H0W7-F1
#
_cell.length_a   1.000
_cell.length_b   1.000
_cell.length_c   1.000
_cell.angle_alpha   90.00
_cell.angle_beta   90.00
_cell.angle_gamma   90.00
#
_symmetry.space_group_name_H-M   'P 1'
#
loop_
_entity.id
_entity.type
_entity.pdbx_description
1 polymer ?
#
loop_
_entity_poly.entity_id
_entity_poly.type
_entity_poly.pdbx_seq_one_letter_code
_entity_poly.pdbx_strand_id
1 'polypeptide(L)'
;MALNHTLLQIDNLLVFIIHFNKSLTNKEADVSDQNWIESIFSKEKEVNTSWNNWAEADFRSSQELAEIARNGTFQEEFQKRTLFTLLTPCPKLVPFNWPNPNISHYLSYQVDFKQVSPDLRARAIDWLIKFIDFAKEERIEGLQMDPELQTEVLDAYNNYIIQLLGVLPVEDNQAETLYSYLSLNDPATWASDIEGSGYNPLLKLWRNEAVNEKWKKWADEQMRAIIRSELRGDSPPRLPRKDALKCYVRHLQSLLNPEGRLSYSRELFVDQVDFLVSLETSNRKLIAPRQVVDILSYLDKDKNFPNTEYRGRWYRFVRFLVLRDNSFMIFNQQTEKAAELMLKFCDSQIKNEIAPQLNSYQAVVQEREKQKQEKRQRDELLLKPMRKQSNLMPAESQSER
;
A
#
# COMPACT_ATOMS: atom_id res chain seq x y z
N MET A 1 8.73 29.29 -32.93
CA MET A 1 9.06 28.75 -31.59
C MET A 1 8.38 27.41 -31.28
N ALA A 2 7.29 27.00 -31.96
CA ALA A 2 6.64 25.70 -31.72
C ALA A 2 7.42 24.48 -32.27
N LEU A 3 8.25 24.66 -33.31
CA LEU A 3 8.99 23.56 -33.95
C LEU A 3 10.17 23.01 -33.13
N ASN A 4 10.78 23.79 -32.23
CA ASN A 4 11.91 23.32 -31.42
C ASN A 4 11.47 22.44 -30.23
N HIS A 5 10.21 22.56 -29.79
CA HIS A 5 9.69 21.73 -28.69
C HIS A 5 9.30 20.32 -29.15
N THR A 6 8.91 20.16 -30.42
CA THR A 6 8.55 18.86 -31.00
C THR A 6 9.78 18.01 -31.32
N LEU A 7 10.89 18.63 -31.75
CA LEU A 7 12.16 17.92 -32.00
C LEU A 7 12.79 17.36 -30.71
N LEU A 8 12.72 18.09 -29.60
CA LEU A 8 13.22 17.61 -28.30
C LEU A 8 12.40 16.45 -27.71
N GLN A 9 11.11 16.36 -28.04
CA GLN A 9 10.28 15.22 -27.63
C GLN A 9 10.50 13.99 -28.52
N ILE A 10 10.81 14.19 -29.80
CA ILE A 10 11.14 13.09 -30.72
C ILE A 10 12.51 12.49 -30.36
N ASP A 11 13.50 13.30 -29.97
CA ASP A 11 14.82 12.78 -29.55
C ASP A 11 14.76 11.98 -28.24
N ASN A 12 13.93 12.39 -27.26
CA ASN A 12 13.73 11.61 -26.04
C ASN A 12 12.94 10.31 -26.28
N LEU A 13 11.98 10.30 -27.21
CA LEU A 13 11.28 9.08 -27.62
C LEU A 13 12.19 8.14 -28.43
N LEU A 14 13.07 8.68 -29.28
CA LEU A 14 14.05 7.87 -30.01
C LEU A 14 15.15 7.32 -29.11
N VAL A 15 15.57 8.01 -28.06
CA VAL A 15 16.49 7.44 -27.06
C VAL A 15 15.81 6.32 -26.26
N PHE A 16 14.51 6.45 -25.94
CA PHE A 16 13.72 5.39 -25.31
C PHE A 16 13.51 4.18 -26.25
N ILE A 17 13.23 4.42 -27.53
CA ILE A 17 13.00 3.36 -28.53
C ILE A 17 14.31 2.69 -28.96
N ILE A 18 15.44 3.41 -29.04
CA ILE A 18 16.75 2.82 -29.38
C ILE A 18 17.30 1.98 -28.21
N HIS A 19 16.98 2.30 -26.95
CA HIS A 19 17.26 1.38 -25.83
C HIS A 19 16.35 0.15 -25.83
N PHE A 20 15.10 0.27 -26.31
CA PHE A 20 14.17 -0.86 -26.40
C PHE A 20 14.41 -1.78 -27.62
N ASN A 21 14.86 -1.23 -28.76
CA ASN A 21 15.02 -2.01 -30.00
C ASN A 21 16.34 -2.77 -30.12
N LYS A 22 17.31 -2.57 -29.21
CA LYS A 22 18.53 -3.38 -29.19
C LYS A 22 18.33 -4.80 -28.61
N SER A 23 17.11 -5.11 -28.15
CA SER A 23 16.74 -6.42 -27.61
C SER A 23 16.10 -7.37 -28.65
N LEU A 24 15.66 -6.86 -29.81
CA LEU A 24 14.81 -7.63 -30.74
C LEU A 24 15.53 -8.23 -31.96
N THR A 25 16.85 -8.38 -31.92
CA THR A 25 17.56 -9.23 -32.90
C THR A 25 17.84 -10.59 -32.26
N ASN A 26 17.11 -11.62 -32.72
CA ASN A 26 17.33 -13.06 -32.50
C ASN A 26 18.56 -13.36 -31.63
N LYS A 27 18.36 -13.45 -30.32
CA LYS A 27 19.31 -14.11 -29.44
C LYS A 27 18.73 -15.47 -29.12
N GLU A 28 19.48 -16.50 -29.49
CA GLU A 28 19.52 -17.75 -28.74
C GLU A 28 19.30 -17.40 -27.25
N ALA A 29 18.29 -17.96 -26.60
CA ALA A 29 18.15 -17.81 -25.15
C ALA A 29 19.44 -18.36 -24.53
N ASP A 30 20.32 -17.44 -24.17
CA ASP A 30 21.76 -17.59 -24.31
C ASP A 30 22.30 -18.40 -23.13
N VAL A 31 23.13 -19.40 -23.41
CA VAL A 31 23.90 -20.19 -22.42
C VAL A 31 24.70 -19.26 -21.47
N SER A 32 24.87 -17.98 -21.83
CA SER A 32 25.40 -16.92 -20.95
C SER A 32 24.61 -16.70 -19.65
N ASP A 33 23.29 -16.93 -19.63
CA ASP A 33 22.47 -16.63 -18.44
C ASP A 33 22.59 -17.67 -17.31
N GLN A 34 22.83 -18.93 -17.64
CA GLN A 34 23.16 -19.93 -16.60
C GLN A 34 24.61 -19.78 -16.10
N ASN A 35 25.52 -19.35 -16.98
CA ASN A 35 26.92 -19.12 -16.61
C ASN A 35 27.09 -18.03 -15.54
N TRP A 36 26.28 -16.96 -15.55
CA TRP A 36 26.37 -15.97 -14.47
C TRP A 36 25.87 -16.54 -13.14
N ILE A 37 24.82 -17.36 -13.14
CA ILE A 37 24.29 -18.01 -11.92
C ILE A 37 25.34 -18.94 -11.32
N GLU A 38 25.95 -19.80 -12.14
CA GLU A 38 27.01 -20.70 -11.68
C GLU A 38 28.27 -19.97 -11.20
N SER A 39 28.56 -18.78 -11.74
CA SER A 39 29.72 -17.98 -11.34
C SER A 39 29.63 -17.39 -9.92
N ILE A 40 28.43 -17.39 -9.31
CA ILE A 40 28.19 -16.83 -7.97
C ILE A 40 28.71 -17.77 -6.87
N PHE A 41 28.65 -19.08 -7.11
CA PHE A 41 28.79 -20.10 -6.08
C PHE A 41 30.14 -20.80 -6.14
N SER A 42 30.63 -21.22 -4.97
CA SER A 42 31.88 -21.96 -4.89
C SER A 42 31.77 -23.32 -5.57
N LYS A 43 32.79 -23.66 -6.37
CA LYS A 43 32.96 -24.97 -7.00
C LYS A 43 33.77 -25.94 -6.13
N GLU A 44 34.12 -25.55 -4.91
CA GLU A 44 34.88 -26.38 -3.99
C GLU A 44 34.12 -27.65 -3.60
N LYS A 45 34.82 -28.78 -3.68
CA LYS A 45 34.24 -30.11 -3.44
C LYS A 45 33.69 -30.25 -2.01
N GLU A 46 34.40 -29.70 -1.03
CA GLU A 46 34.01 -29.80 0.39
C GLU A 46 32.69 -29.05 0.66
N VAL A 47 32.55 -27.83 0.15
CA VAL A 47 31.31 -27.05 0.21
C VAL A 47 30.15 -27.81 -0.43
N ASN A 48 30.34 -28.32 -1.64
CA ASN A 48 29.30 -29.05 -2.36
C ASN A 48 28.89 -30.34 -1.63
N THR A 49 29.85 -31.05 -1.05
CA THR A 49 29.58 -32.26 -0.27
C THR A 49 28.76 -31.93 0.98
N SER A 50 29.15 -30.90 1.74
CA SER A 50 28.42 -30.44 2.91
C SER A 50 27.01 -29.98 2.56
N TRP A 51 26.85 -29.21 1.48
CA TRP A 51 25.55 -28.75 1.00
C TRP A 51 24.65 -29.92 0.60
N ASN A 52 25.14 -30.87 -0.20
CA ASN A 52 24.34 -32.00 -0.66
C ASN A 52 23.87 -32.86 0.52
N ASN A 53 24.77 -33.18 1.46
CA ASN A 53 24.42 -33.93 2.67
C ASN A 53 23.33 -33.22 3.50
N TRP A 54 23.40 -31.89 3.58
CA TRP A 54 22.39 -31.11 4.29
C TRP A 54 21.07 -31.04 3.51
N ALA A 55 21.11 -30.74 2.21
CA ALA A 55 19.92 -30.56 1.36
C ALA A 55 19.12 -31.86 1.15
N GLU A 56 19.79 -33.02 1.17
CA GLU A 56 19.17 -34.35 0.99
C GLU A 56 18.54 -34.91 2.26
N ALA A 57 18.89 -34.39 3.43
CA ALA A 57 18.23 -34.78 4.67
C ALA A 57 16.79 -34.22 4.70
N ASP A 58 15.85 -35.08 5.14
CA ASP A 58 14.39 -34.92 5.06
C ASP A 58 13.86 -33.47 5.06
N PHE A 59 12.99 -33.19 4.07
CA PHE A 59 12.20 -31.96 3.84
C PHE A 59 12.66 -30.68 4.58
N ARG A 60 13.50 -29.88 3.91
CA ARG A 60 13.97 -28.57 4.40
C ARG A 60 12.89 -27.49 4.31
N SER A 61 12.58 -26.87 5.44
CA SER A 61 11.56 -25.82 5.54
C SER A 61 12.09 -24.45 5.07
N SER A 62 11.18 -23.57 4.64
CA SER A 62 11.52 -22.17 4.31
C SER A 62 12.04 -21.39 5.52
N GLN A 63 11.56 -21.75 6.72
CA GLN A 63 11.99 -21.16 7.99
C GLN A 63 13.46 -21.50 8.31
N GLU A 64 13.88 -22.76 8.08
CA GLU A 64 15.28 -23.19 8.26
C GLU A 64 16.21 -22.46 7.28
N LEU A 65 15.82 -22.36 6.00
CA LEU A 65 16.58 -21.59 5.01
C LEU A 65 16.78 -20.13 5.42
N ALA A 66 15.71 -19.49 5.92
CA ALA A 66 15.74 -18.10 6.34
C ALA A 66 16.60 -17.90 7.59
N GLU A 67 16.59 -18.86 8.51
CA GLU A 67 17.46 -18.85 9.68
C GLU A 67 18.94 -18.93 9.30
N ILE A 68 19.29 -19.81 8.35
CA ILE A 68 20.65 -19.91 7.84
C ILE A 68 21.05 -18.60 7.16
N ALA A 69 20.20 -18.04 6.29
CA ALA A 69 20.50 -16.83 5.53
C ALA A 69 20.82 -15.60 6.41
N ARG A 70 20.20 -15.51 7.60
CA ARG A 70 20.39 -14.37 8.53
C ARG A 70 21.43 -14.61 9.62
N ASN A 71 21.76 -15.87 9.91
CA ASN A 71 22.64 -16.19 11.02
C ASN A 71 24.12 -16.20 10.58
N GLY A 72 24.85 -15.18 11.04
CA GLY A 72 26.28 -14.96 10.76
C GLY A 72 27.23 -16.07 11.23
N THR A 73 26.78 -17.06 11.99
CA THR A 73 27.62 -18.20 12.40
C THR A 73 27.76 -19.26 11.31
N PHE A 74 26.87 -19.30 10.32
CA PHE A 74 26.98 -20.21 9.19
C PHE A 74 28.04 -19.74 8.20
N GLN A 75 28.62 -20.69 7.46
CA GLN A 75 29.55 -20.39 6.37
C GLN A 75 28.85 -19.52 5.32
N GLU A 76 29.55 -18.50 4.81
CA GLU A 76 29.01 -17.52 3.83
C GLU A 76 28.35 -18.20 2.62
N GLU A 77 28.96 -19.27 2.12
CA GLU A 77 28.47 -20.00 0.95
C GLU A 77 27.14 -20.72 1.22
N PHE A 78 26.92 -21.22 2.45
CA PHE A 78 25.62 -21.76 2.86
C PHE A 78 24.58 -20.66 2.91
N GLN A 79 24.90 -19.50 3.49
CA GLN A 79 23.99 -18.35 3.55
C GLN A 79 23.60 -17.85 2.15
N LYS A 80 24.56 -17.80 1.21
CA LYS A 80 24.31 -17.45 -0.20
C LYS A 80 23.33 -18.41 -0.85
N ARG A 81 23.59 -19.72 -0.74
CA ARG A 81 22.74 -20.76 -1.35
C ARG A 81 21.33 -20.73 -0.77
N THR A 82 21.18 -20.61 0.56
CA THR A 82 19.85 -20.55 1.17
C THR A 82 19.07 -19.30 0.78
N LEU A 83 19.71 -18.13 0.77
CA LEU A 83 19.07 -16.89 0.34
C LEU A 83 18.71 -16.93 -1.16
N PHE A 84 19.58 -17.46 -2.01
CA PHE A 84 19.28 -17.63 -3.44
C PHE A 84 18.08 -18.57 -3.65
N THR A 85 18.01 -19.70 -2.93
CA THR A 85 16.87 -20.62 -2.99
C THR A 85 15.57 -20.00 -2.51
N LEU A 86 15.62 -19.08 -1.54
CA LEU A 86 14.42 -18.36 -1.08
C LEU A 86 13.93 -17.32 -2.09
N LEU A 87 14.83 -16.74 -2.88
CA LEU A 87 14.53 -15.64 -3.78
C LEU A 87 14.30 -16.06 -5.22
N THR A 88 14.81 -17.22 -5.65
CA THR A 88 14.66 -17.70 -7.02
C THR A 88 13.17 -17.76 -7.41
N PRO A 89 12.80 -17.43 -8.67
CA PRO A 89 11.43 -17.53 -9.17
C PRO A 89 11.08 -18.94 -9.68
N CYS A 90 12.09 -19.77 -9.93
CA CYS A 90 11.92 -21.16 -10.37
C CYS A 90 12.99 -22.07 -9.75
N PRO A 91 12.65 -23.27 -9.22
CA PRO A 91 13.64 -24.19 -8.66
C PRO A 91 14.65 -24.68 -9.70
N LYS A 92 14.28 -24.68 -10.99
CA LYS A 92 15.20 -25.06 -12.08
C LYS A 92 16.36 -24.08 -12.28
N LEU A 93 16.27 -22.87 -11.71
CA LEU A 93 17.36 -21.89 -11.74
C LEU A 93 18.38 -22.10 -10.62
N VAL A 94 18.11 -23.01 -9.69
CA VAL A 94 19.04 -23.34 -8.61
C VAL A 94 20.20 -24.16 -9.19
N PRO A 95 21.45 -23.66 -9.19
CA PRO A 95 22.59 -24.31 -9.86
C PRO A 95 23.27 -25.39 -8.98
N PHE A 96 22.66 -25.75 -7.86
CA PHE A 96 23.17 -26.72 -6.90
C PHE A 96 22.05 -27.68 -6.50
N ASN A 97 22.42 -28.78 -5.83
CA ASN A 97 21.46 -29.80 -5.46
C ASN A 97 20.34 -29.22 -4.57
N TRP A 98 19.10 -29.27 -5.04
CA TRP A 98 17.94 -28.88 -4.26
C TRP A 98 16.77 -29.81 -4.60
N PRO A 99 16.49 -30.81 -3.75
CA PRO A 99 15.54 -31.87 -4.09
C PRO A 99 14.07 -31.44 -4.02
N ASN A 100 13.75 -30.24 -3.48
CA ASN A 100 12.37 -29.78 -3.38
C ASN A 100 11.94 -28.97 -4.62
N PRO A 101 10.98 -29.48 -5.43
CA PRO A 101 10.54 -28.81 -6.65
C PRO A 101 9.44 -27.74 -6.43
N ASN A 102 8.92 -27.56 -5.21
CA ASN A 102 7.77 -26.68 -4.99
C ASN A 102 8.18 -25.30 -4.44
N ILE A 103 8.12 -24.29 -5.30
CA ILE A 103 8.58 -22.93 -4.99
C ILE A 103 7.60 -22.07 -4.20
N SER A 104 6.29 -22.32 -4.31
CA SER A 104 5.27 -21.55 -3.57
C SER A 104 5.43 -21.72 -2.05
N HIS A 105 6.01 -22.84 -1.64
CA HIS A 105 6.40 -23.12 -0.26
C HIS A 105 7.50 -22.18 0.29
N TYR A 106 8.29 -21.54 -0.60
CA TYR A 106 9.43 -20.71 -0.25
C TYR A 106 9.18 -19.21 -0.49
N LEU A 107 8.46 -18.86 -1.57
CA LEU A 107 8.08 -17.46 -1.89
C LEU A 107 7.12 -16.83 -0.88
N SER A 108 6.33 -17.66 -0.19
CA SER A 108 5.43 -17.21 0.87
C SER A 108 6.14 -16.80 2.16
N TYR A 109 7.44 -17.12 2.29
CA TYR A 109 8.22 -16.77 3.48
C TYR A 109 8.89 -15.40 3.32
N GLN A 110 8.62 -14.50 4.26
CA GLN A 110 9.19 -13.15 4.24
C GLN A 110 10.64 -13.19 4.74
N VAL A 111 11.59 -13.08 3.82
CA VAL A 111 13.01 -12.86 4.15
C VAL A 111 13.13 -11.51 4.87
N ASP A 112 13.64 -11.52 6.11
CA ASP A 112 13.94 -10.30 6.84
C ASP A 112 15.33 -9.77 6.45
N PHE A 113 15.36 -8.93 5.40
CA PHE A 113 16.59 -8.33 4.89
C PHE A 113 17.32 -7.41 5.88
N LYS A 114 16.69 -7.02 6.99
CA LYS A 114 17.35 -6.27 8.06
C LYS A 114 18.35 -7.15 8.82
N GLN A 115 18.09 -8.46 8.91
CA GLN A 115 18.95 -9.43 9.61
C GLN A 115 19.99 -10.07 8.69
N VAL A 116 19.88 -9.91 7.37
CA VAL A 116 20.88 -10.35 6.40
C VAL A 116 22.08 -9.39 6.43
N SER A 117 23.31 -9.93 6.36
CA SER A 117 24.53 -9.12 6.35
C SER A 117 24.53 -8.13 5.17
N PRO A 118 25.14 -6.94 5.32
CA PRO A 118 25.16 -5.94 4.24
C PRO A 118 25.69 -6.47 2.91
N ASP A 119 26.78 -7.24 2.93
CA ASP A 119 27.41 -7.79 1.73
C ASP A 119 26.52 -8.83 1.03
N LEU A 120 25.89 -9.72 1.80
CA LEU A 120 24.98 -10.72 1.24
C LEU A 120 23.69 -10.08 0.73
N ARG A 121 23.18 -9.05 1.42
CA ARG A 121 22.03 -8.26 0.98
C ARG A 121 22.32 -7.55 -0.34
N ALA A 122 23.49 -6.92 -0.49
CA ALA A 122 23.89 -6.26 -1.74
C ALA A 122 23.88 -7.23 -2.94
N ARG A 123 24.37 -8.47 -2.74
CA ARG A 123 24.31 -9.52 -3.77
C ARG A 123 22.90 -9.99 -4.06
N ALA A 124 22.09 -10.14 -3.01
CA ALA A 124 20.69 -10.57 -3.15
C ALA A 124 19.86 -9.57 -3.97
N ILE A 125 20.18 -8.28 -3.89
CA ILE A 125 19.57 -7.23 -4.72
C ILE A 125 19.86 -7.46 -6.20
N ASP A 126 21.13 -7.74 -6.54
CA ASP A 126 21.52 -8.01 -7.93
C ASP A 126 20.83 -9.27 -8.47
N TRP A 127 20.65 -10.30 -7.64
CA TRP A 127 19.89 -11.51 -8.00
C TRP A 127 18.41 -11.19 -8.18
N LEU A 128 17.81 -10.45 -7.24
CA LEU A 128 16.40 -10.10 -7.25
C LEU A 128 16.03 -9.32 -8.52
N ILE A 129 16.86 -8.37 -8.95
CA ILE A 129 16.66 -7.63 -10.20
C ILE A 129 16.53 -8.58 -11.40
N LYS A 130 17.50 -9.49 -11.55
CA LYS A 130 17.48 -10.48 -12.64
C LYS A 130 16.31 -11.45 -12.54
N PHE A 131 15.92 -11.82 -11.33
CA PHE A 131 14.75 -12.66 -11.09
C PHE A 131 13.43 -11.97 -11.41
N ILE A 132 13.33 -10.66 -11.17
CA ILE A 132 12.15 -9.88 -11.56
C ILE A 132 12.06 -9.81 -13.09
N ASP A 133 13.17 -9.58 -13.78
CA ASP A 133 13.19 -9.61 -15.25
C ASP A 133 12.76 -10.96 -15.80
N PHE A 134 13.36 -12.04 -15.28
CA PHE A 134 12.98 -13.42 -15.60
C PHE A 134 11.48 -13.66 -15.35
N ALA A 135 10.94 -13.21 -14.22
CA ALA A 135 9.53 -13.40 -13.88
C ALA A 135 8.58 -12.55 -14.74
N LYS A 136 9.04 -11.43 -15.32
CA LYS A 136 8.24 -10.61 -16.25
C LYS A 136 8.22 -11.17 -17.66
N GLU A 137 9.25 -11.91 -18.07
CA GLU A 137 9.31 -12.51 -19.40
C GLU A 137 8.32 -13.68 -19.54
N GLU A 138 7.38 -13.55 -20.47
CA GLU A 138 6.32 -14.57 -20.68
C GLU A 138 6.84 -15.90 -21.24
N ARG A 139 8.05 -15.93 -21.80
CA ARG A 139 8.63 -17.12 -22.44
C ARG A 139 10.14 -17.17 -22.35
N ILE A 140 10.63 -18.08 -21.52
CA ILE A 140 11.97 -18.65 -21.66
C ILE A 140 11.77 -20.06 -22.19
N GLU A 141 12.46 -20.43 -23.28
CA GLU A 141 12.32 -21.75 -23.91
C GLU A 141 12.51 -22.88 -22.87
N GLY A 142 11.49 -23.73 -22.70
CA GLY A 142 11.50 -24.84 -21.74
C GLY A 142 11.20 -24.49 -20.27
N LEU A 143 10.95 -23.21 -19.97
CA LEU A 143 10.73 -22.65 -18.63
C LEU A 143 9.51 -21.70 -18.62
N GLN A 144 8.34 -22.19 -19.03
CA GLN A 144 7.12 -21.42 -18.88
C GLN A 144 6.64 -21.47 -17.42
N MET A 145 6.51 -20.29 -16.80
CA MET A 145 5.91 -20.16 -15.47
C MET A 145 4.39 -20.21 -15.58
N ASP A 146 3.75 -20.90 -14.64
CA ASP A 146 2.30 -20.83 -14.51
C ASP A 146 1.87 -19.37 -14.22
N PRO A 147 0.83 -18.81 -14.87
CA PRO A 147 0.43 -17.41 -14.67
C PRO A 147 0.01 -17.05 -13.24
N GLU A 148 -0.56 -18.00 -12.48
CA GLU A 148 -0.89 -17.78 -11.07
C GLU A 148 0.39 -17.73 -10.23
N LEU A 149 1.35 -18.62 -10.52
CA LEU A 149 2.65 -18.58 -9.88
C LEU A 149 3.44 -17.30 -10.21
N GLN A 150 3.41 -16.85 -11.47
CA GLN A 150 4.04 -15.59 -11.91
C GLN A 150 3.51 -14.40 -11.11
N THR A 151 2.19 -14.37 -10.90
CA THR A 151 1.52 -13.38 -10.07
C THR A 151 2.03 -13.38 -8.63
N GLU A 152 2.11 -14.55 -8.00
CA GLU A 152 2.57 -14.71 -6.62
C GLU A 152 4.02 -14.27 -6.46
N VAL A 153 4.88 -14.68 -7.39
CA VAL A 153 6.31 -14.29 -7.45
C VAL A 153 6.44 -12.77 -7.52
N LEU A 154 5.72 -12.11 -8.44
CA LEU A 154 5.82 -10.67 -8.61
C LEU A 154 5.27 -9.88 -7.40
N ASP A 155 4.21 -10.36 -6.71
CA ASP A 155 3.78 -9.70 -5.46
C ASP A 155 4.82 -9.86 -4.36
N ALA A 156 5.42 -11.05 -4.23
CA ALA A 156 6.50 -11.30 -3.28
C ALA A 156 7.70 -10.35 -3.54
N TYR A 157 8.11 -10.19 -4.80
CA TYR A 157 9.19 -9.28 -5.18
C TYR A 157 8.88 -7.82 -4.91
N ASN A 158 7.66 -7.36 -5.20
CA ASN A 158 7.21 -6.03 -4.79
C ASN A 158 7.33 -5.83 -3.27
N ASN A 159 6.97 -6.84 -2.47
CA ASN A 159 7.11 -6.78 -1.01
C ASN A 159 8.60 -6.73 -0.59
N TYR A 160 9.47 -7.52 -1.22
CA TYR A 160 10.92 -7.49 -0.95
C TYR A 160 11.55 -6.15 -1.32
N ILE A 161 11.18 -5.55 -2.45
CA ILE A 161 11.65 -4.21 -2.83
C ILE A 161 11.27 -3.20 -1.73
N ILE A 162 10.01 -3.18 -1.28
CA ILE A 162 9.57 -2.27 -0.22
C ILE A 162 10.35 -2.48 1.08
N GLN A 163 10.61 -3.73 1.47
CA GLN A 163 11.43 -4.04 2.64
C GLN A 163 12.87 -3.54 2.48
N LEU A 164 13.50 -3.79 1.34
CA LEU A 164 14.88 -3.37 1.04
C LEU A 164 15.01 -1.84 1.03
N LEU A 165 14.04 -1.13 0.46
CA LEU A 165 13.99 0.35 0.50
C LEU A 165 13.86 0.92 1.92
N GLY A 166 13.40 0.12 2.89
CA GLY A 166 13.37 0.49 4.31
C GLY A 166 14.65 0.17 5.08
N VAL A 167 15.61 -0.53 4.47
CA VAL A 167 16.87 -0.94 5.11
C VAL A 167 18.09 -0.28 4.46
N LEU A 168 18.03 -0.02 3.15
CA LEU A 168 19.14 0.59 2.41
C LEU A 168 19.27 2.09 2.69
N PRO A 169 20.50 2.64 2.67
CA PRO A 169 20.71 4.08 2.65
C PRO A 169 19.99 4.73 1.46
N VAL A 170 19.51 5.96 1.64
CA VAL A 170 18.69 6.67 0.64
C VAL A 170 19.53 7.09 -0.58
N GLU A 171 20.82 7.30 -0.34
CA GLU A 171 21.84 7.68 -1.31
C GLU A 171 22.46 6.47 -2.02
N ASP A 172 22.03 5.25 -1.69
CA ASP A 172 22.53 4.03 -2.33
C ASP A 172 21.95 3.88 -3.75
N ASN A 173 22.83 3.75 -4.74
CA ASN A 173 22.45 3.53 -6.14
C ASN A 173 21.65 2.22 -6.31
N GLN A 174 21.89 1.20 -5.48
CA GLN A 174 21.11 -0.04 -5.50
C GLN A 174 19.66 0.21 -5.06
N ALA A 175 19.42 1.12 -4.11
CA ALA A 175 18.06 1.47 -3.68
C ALA A 175 17.27 2.16 -4.81
N GLU A 176 17.92 3.07 -5.55
CA GLU A 176 17.32 3.73 -6.71
C GLU A 176 17.03 2.74 -7.85
N THR A 177 17.98 1.84 -8.11
CA THR A 177 17.80 0.76 -9.08
C THR A 177 16.61 -0.11 -8.69
N LEU A 178 16.55 -0.64 -7.45
CA LEU A 178 15.43 -1.43 -6.97
C LEU A 178 14.09 -0.71 -7.07
N TYR A 179 14.06 0.58 -6.73
CA TYR A 179 12.85 1.38 -6.82
C TYR A 179 12.31 1.41 -8.26
N SER A 180 13.16 1.44 -9.28
CA SER A 180 12.73 1.38 -10.69
C SER A 180 12.02 0.07 -11.07
N TYR A 181 12.24 -1.00 -10.30
CA TYR A 181 11.55 -2.29 -10.49
C TYR A 181 10.23 -2.39 -9.69
N LEU A 182 9.96 -1.45 -8.77
CA LEU A 182 8.75 -1.43 -7.97
C LEU A 182 7.53 -1.14 -8.85
N SER A 183 6.58 -2.07 -8.88
CA SER A 183 5.28 -1.86 -9.52
C SER A 183 4.30 -1.23 -8.53
N LEU A 184 3.81 -0.02 -8.82
CA LEU A 184 2.81 0.64 -7.97
C LEU A 184 1.44 -0.03 -8.07
N ASN A 185 1.15 -0.63 -9.23
CA ASN A 185 -0.02 -1.45 -9.47
C ASN A 185 0.22 -2.89 -8.99
N ASP A 186 -0.86 -3.55 -8.57
CA ASP A 186 -0.84 -4.96 -8.21
C ASP A 186 -0.32 -5.79 -9.41
N PRO A 187 0.58 -6.75 -9.22
CA PRO A 187 1.04 -7.59 -10.34
C PRO A 187 -0.10 -8.35 -11.03
N ALA A 188 -1.17 -8.69 -10.30
CA ALA A 188 -2.34 -9.37 -10.87
C ALA A 188 -3.69 -8.76 -10.51
N THR A 189 -4.67 -9.09 -11.33
CA THR A 189 -6.07 -8.91 -11.01
C THR A 189 -6.54 -10.12 -10.20
N TRP A 190 -6.66 -9.95 -8.88
CA TRP A 190 -7.19 -11.00 -8.01
C TRP A 190 -8.60 -11.44 -8.47
N ALA A 191 -8.85 -12.75 -8.54
CA ALA A 191 -10.09 -13.31 -9.13
C ALA A 191 -11.34 -13.03 -8.28
N SER A 192 -11.20 -12.80 -6.97
CA SER A 192 -12.30 -12.49 -6.03
C SER A 192 -12.64 -10.99 -5.97
N ASP A 193 -12.00 -10.17 -6.80
CA ASP A 193 -11.65 -8.82 -6.39
C ASP A 193 -12.59 -7.75 -6.95
N ILE A 194 -13.85 -7.93 -6.59
CA ILE A 194 -14.90 -6.90 -6.66
C ILE A 194 -14.49 -5.67 -5.81
N GLU A 195 -13.57 -5.84 -4.85
CA GLU A 195 -13.22 -4.81 -3.85
C GLU A 195 -11.73 -4.45 -3.70
N GLY A 196 -10.76 -5.27 -4.12
CA GLY A 196 -9.35 -4.96 -3.89
C GLY A 196 -8.84 -3.77 -4.70
N SER A 197 -7.86 -3.07 -4.13
CA SER A 197 -7.25 -1.92 -4.77
C SER A 197 -6.28 -2.39 -5.84
N GLY A 198 -6.31 -1.78 -7.03
CA GLY A 198 -5.36 -2.13 -8.09
C GLY A 198 -3.95 -1.61 -7.82
N TYR A 199 -3.70 -1.03 -6.64
CA TYR A 199 -2.51 -0.27 -6.27
C TYR A 199 -2.10 -0.55 -4.80
N ASN A 200 -2.28 -1.79 -4.33
CA ASN A 200 -1.89 -2.18 -2.96
C ASN A 200 -0.38 -1.97 -2.68
N PRO A 201 0.55 -2.17 -3.64
CA PRO A 201 1.97 -1.82 -3.43
C PRO A 201 2.18 -0.37 -3.01
N LEU A 202 1.45 0.59 -3.59
CA LEU A 202 1.51 1.99 -3.18
C LEU A 202 1.09 2.17 -1.70
N LEU A 203 0.00 1.53 -1.29
CA LEU A 203 -0.46 1.58 0.10
C LEU A 203 0.57 0.94 1.05
N LYS A 204 1.13 -0.23 0.68
CA LYS A 204 2.17 -0.92 1.44
C LYS A 204 3.40 -0.01 1.62
N LEU A 205 3.85 0.64 0.54
CA LEU A 205 4.97 1.59 0.56
C LEU A 205 4.70 2.77 1.51
N TRP A 206 3.52 3.40 1.39
CA TRP A 206 3.17 4.54 2.24
C TRP A 206 3.05 4.20 3.72
N ARG A 207 2.47 3.03 4.05
CA ARG A 207 2.32 2.55 5.43
C ARG A 207 3.62 2.08 6.09
N ASN A 208 4.65 1.77 5.31
CA ASN A 208 5.89 1.25 5.86
C ASN A 208 6.69 2.38 6.54
N GLU A 209 6.83 2.34 7.87
CA GLU A 209 7.55 3.36 8.65
C GLU A 209 9.07 3.36 8.42
N ALA A 210 9.65 2.23 8.02
CA ALA A 210 11.09 2.12 7.76
C ALA A 210 11.48 2.74 6.41
N VAL A 211 10.54 2.78 5.45
CA VAL A 211 10.80 3.36 4.12
C VAL A 211 10.97 4.86 4.20
N ASN A 212 12.09 5.36 3.68
CA ASN A 212 12.36 6.79 3.63
C ASN A 212 11.33 7.55 2.78
N GLU A 213 11.01 8.79 3.19
CA GLU A 213 10.02 9.63 2.53
C GLU A 213 10.35 9.95 1.06
N LYS A 214 11.63 9.96 0.65
CA LYS A 214 12.05 10.13 -0.76
C LYS A 214 11.26 9.20 -1.69
N TRP A 215 11.23 7.90 -1.36
CA TRP A 215 10.57 6.88 -2.18
C TRP A 215 9.04 7.05 -2.18
N LYS A 216 8.47 7.50 -1.06
CA LYS A 216 7.03 7.79 -0.95
C LYS A 216 6.61 8.98 -1.81
N LYS A 217 7.45 10.02 -1.89
CA LYS A 217 7.27 11.19 -2.76
C LYS A 217 7.34 10.79 -4.23
N TRP A 218 8.35 10.03 -4.62
CA TRP A 218 8.48 9.55 -6.01
C TRP A 218 7.28 8.67 -6.41
N ALA A 219 6.81 7.81 -5.51
CA ALA A 219 5.66 6.94 -5.82
C ALA A 219 4.38 7.75 -5.94
N ASP A 220 4.24 8.79 -5.13
CA ASP A 220 3.15 9.73 -5.22
C ASP A 220 3.17 10.51 -6.54
N GLU A 221 4.32 11.03 -6.96
CA GLU A 221 4.50 11.74 -8.25
C GLU A 221 4.14 10.85 -9.44
N GLN A 222 4.63 9.60 -9.46
CA GLN A 222 4.27 8.62 -10.48
C GLN A 222 2.77 8.34 -10.49
N MET A 223 2.17 8.15 -9.32
CA MET A 223 0.74 7.90 -9.23
C MET A 223 -0.11 9.10 -9.69
N ARG A 224 0.31 10.34 -9.39
CA ARG A 224 -0.33 11.55 -9.92
C ARG A 224 -0.25 11.62 -11.45
N ALA A 225 0.86 11.19 -12.04
CA ALA A 225 1.01 11.11 -13.49
C ALA A 225 0.02 10.09 -14.11
N ILE A 226 -0.09 8.89 -13.51
CA ILE A 226 -1.06 7.87 -13.93
C ILE A 226 -2.49 8.41 -13.84
N ILE A 227 -2.87 9.03 -12.71
CA ILE A 227 -4.19 9.64 -12.52
C ILE A 227 -4.50 10.66 -13.61
N ARG A 228 -3.56 11.57 -13.91
CA ARG A 228 -3.74 12.58 -14.96
C ARG A 228 -3.89 11.94 -16.34
N SER A 229 -3.11 10.91 -16.65
CA SER A 229 -3.20 10.16 -17.92
C SER A 229 -4.58 9.51 -18.08
N GLU A 230 -5.06 8.80 -17.05
CA GLU A 230 -6.37 8.15 -17.07
C GLU A 230 -7.52 9.17 -17.19
N LEU A 231 -7.44 10.31 -16.48
CA LEU A 231 -8.46 11.36 -16.55
C LEU A 231 -8.53 12.06 -17.92
N ARG A 232 -7.42 12.13 -18.65
CA ARG A 232 -7.37 12.68 -20.02
C ARG A 232 -7.81 11.68 -21.08
N GLY A 233 -7.89 10.39 -20.73
CA GLY A 233 -8.14 9.30 -21.68
C GLY A 233 -6.89 8.86 -22.45
N ASP A 234 -5.69 9.32 -22.04
CA ASP A 234 -4.41 8.95 -22.64
C ASP A 234 -4.02 7.49 -22.29
N SER A 235 -4.63 6.93 -21.23
CA SER A 235 -4.45 5.53 -20.84
C SER A 235 -5.75 4.98 -20.27
N PRO A 236 -6.15 3.74 -20.61
CA PRO A 236 -7.32 3.13 -19.99
C PRO A 236 -7.01 2.80 -18.52
N PRO A 237 -8.01 2.88 -17.62
CA PRO A 237 -7.83 2.39 -16.27
C PRO A 237 -7.57 0.89 -16.31
N ARG A 238 -6.72 0.39 -15.39
CA ARG A 238 -6.41 -1.04 -15.28
C ARG A 238 -7.66 -1.92 -15.29
N LEU A 239 -8.67 -1.52 -14.50
CA LEU A 239 -10.01 -2.09 -14.53
C LEU A 239 -11.02 -0.95 -14.35
N PRO A 240 -12.23 -1.03 -14.94
CA PRO A 240 -13.24 0.05 -14.84
C PRO A 240 -13.62 0.47 -13.40
N ARG A 241 -13.51 -0.45 -12.43
CA ARG A 241 -13.76 -0.18 -11.00
C ARG A 241 -12.50 0.17 -10.20
N LYS A 242 -11.32 0.07 -10.81
CA LYS A 242 -10.01 0.30 -10.19
C LYS A 242 -9.25 1.42 -10.91
N ASP A 243 -9.96 2.48 -11.31
CA ASP A 243 -9.29 3.68 -11.77
C ASP A 243 -8.33 4.21 -10.70
N ALA A 244 -7.23 4.80 -11.14
CA ALA A 244 -6.13 5.23 -10.31
C ALA A 244 -6.60 6.24 -9.26
N LEU A 245 -7.48 7.18 -9.65
CA LEU A 245 -7.97 8.23 -8.76
C LEU A 245 -8.74 7.65 -7.57
N LYS A 246 -9.71 6.75 -7.80
CA LYS A 246 -10.46 6.12 -6.71
C LYS A 246 -9.57 5.29 -5.79
N CYS A 247 -8.60 4.56 -6.35
CA CYS A 247 -7.66 3.79 -5.53
C CYS A 247 -6.80 4.70 -4.66
N TYR A 248 -6.23 5.74 -5.24
CA TYR A 248 -5.43 6.75 -4.55
C TYR A 248 -6.19 7.43 -3.41
N VAL A 249 -7.42 7.89 -3.68
CA VAL A 249 -8.27 8.54 -2.66
C VAL A 249 -8.67 7.57 -1.55
N ARG A 250 -8.96 6.31 -1.87
CA ARG A 250 -9.22 5.29 -0.85
C ARG A 250 -7.98 5.05 0.02
N HIS A 251 -6.80 4.97 -0.58
CA HIS A 251 -5.55 4.78 0.16
C HIS A 251 -5.28 5.93 1.11
N LEU A 252 -5.36 7.17 0.63
CA LEU A 252 -5.21 8.37 1.46
C LEU A 252 -6.15 8.38 2.67
N GLN A 253 -7.44 8.07 2.45
CA GLN A 253 -8.41 7.97 3.54
C GLN A 253 -8.03 6.85 4.53
N SER A 254 -7.59 5.70 4.04
CA SER A 254 -7.21 4.55 4.89
C SER A 254 -5.91 4.73 5.68
N LEU A 255 -5.13 5.78 5.41
CA LEU A 255 -3.90 6.10 6.12
C LEU A 255 -4.16 6.92 7.39
N LEU A 256 -5.24 7.70 7.43
CA LEU A 256 -5.64 8.44 8.61
C LEU A 256 -6.30 7.48 9.61
N ASN A 257 -5.51 6.95 10.55
CA ASN A 257 -6.06 6.27 11.71
C ASN A 257 -6.67 7.28 12.70
N PRO A 258 -7.57 6.86 13.61
CA PRO A 258 -8.15 7.75 14.63
C PRO A 258 -7.10 8.43 15.53
N GLU A 259 -5.91 7.86 15.64
CA GLU A 259 -4.77 8.40 16.40
C GLU A 259 -4.01 9.51 15.64
N GLY A 260 -4.29 9.68 14.34
CA GLY A 260 -3.70 10.67 13.46
C GLY A 260 -2.19 10.54 13.30
N ARG A 261 -1.66 9.32 13.27
CA ARG A 261 -0.25 9.03 12.96
C ARG A 261 -0.11 8.58 11.51
N LEU A 262 0.74 9.27 10.76
CA LEU A 262 1.13 8.89 9.40
C LEU A 262 2.57 8.40 9.42
N SER A 263 2.88 7.41 8.59
CA SER A 263 4.24 6.89 8.41
C SER A 263 5.13 7.81 7.57
N TYR A 264 4.66 9.01 7.22
CA TYR A 264 5.37 10.02 6.44
C TYR A 264 4.93 11.43 6.86
N SER A 265 5.64 12.45 6.39
CA SER A 265 5.41 13.83 6.82
C SER A 265 3.99 14.31 6.55
N ARG A 266 3.55 15.20 7.44
CA ARG A 266 2.32 15.96 7.26
C ARG A 266 2.34 16.75 5.95
N GLU A 267 3.49 17.29 5.55
CA GLU A 267 3.61 18.07 4.32
C GLU A 267 3.25 17.25 3.09
N LEU A 268 3.80 16.04 2.97
CA LEU A 268 3.44 15.14 1.87
C LEU A 268 1.93 14.84 1.89
N PHE A 269 1.34 14.53 3.05
CA PHE A 269 -0.11 14.28 3.12
C PHE A 269 -0.94 15.48 2.67
N VAL A 270 -0.57 16.68 3.10
CA VAL A 270 -1.28 17.89 2.70
C VAL A 270 -1.14 18.15 1.20
N ASP A 271 0.05 17.93 0.62
CA ASP A 271 0.27 18.05 -0.82
C ASP A 271 -0.57 17.04 -1.62
N GLN A 272 -0.74 15.82 -1.11
CA GLN A 272 -1.62 14.80 -1.71
C GLN A 272 -3.09 15.22 -1.70
N VAL A 273 -3.57 15.81 -0.59
CA VAL A 273 -4.92 16.38 -0.51
C VAL A 273 -5.08 17.56 -1.47
N ASP A 274 -4.08 18.42 -1.58
CA ASP A 274 -4.11 19.58 -2.48
C ASP A 274 -4.14 19.15 -3.95
N PHE A 275 -3.41 18.09 -4.30
CA PHE A 275 -3.49 17.47 -5.61
C PHE A 275 -4.93 17.04 -5.94
N LEU A 276 -5.64 16.36 -5.03
CA LEU A 276 -7.04 15.96 -5.25
C LEU A 276 -7.95 17.15 -5.54
N VAL A 277 -7.76 18.23 -4.80
CA VAL A 277 -8.54 19.47 -4.95
C VAL A 277 -8.25 20.16 -6.28
N SER A 278 -7.02 20.05 -6.78
CA SER A 278 -6.58 20.65 -8.05
C SER A 278 -7.15 19.97 -9.29
N LEU A 279 -7.65 18.73 -9.18
CA LEU A 279 -8.15 17.98 -10.33
C LEU A 279 -9.46 18.57 -10.86
N GLU A 280 -9.63 18.69 -12.17
CA GLU A 280 -10.87 19.12 -12.82
C GLU A 280 -11.94 18.00 -12.93
N THR A 281 -12.02 17.11 -11.92
CA THR A 281 -12.97 15.98 -11.87
C THR A 281 -14.17 16.18 -10.94
N SER A 282 -15.24 15.38 -11.10
CA SER A 282 -16.37 15.42 -10.17
C SER A 282 -15.94 14.98 -8.77
N ASN A 283 -16.42 15.66 -7.73
CA ASN A 283 -16.17 15.28 -6.33
C ASN A 283 -17.28 14.38 -5.76
N ARG A 284 -18.30 14.03 -6.54
CA ARG A 284 -19.42 13.21 -6.04
C ARG A 284 -18.91 11.87 -5.51
N LYS A 285 -18.92 11.72 -4.18
CA LYS A 285 -18.48 10.53 -3.44
C LYS A 285 -17.01 10.17 -3.63
N LEU A 286 -16.16 11.12 -4.07
CA LEU A 286 -14.73 10.88 -4.18
C LEU A 286 -14.14 10.64 -2.77
N ILE A 287 -14.47 11.54 -1.85
CA ILE A 287 -14.12 11.44 -0.44
C ILE A 287 -15.37 11.03 0.34
N ALA A 288 -15.24 9.98 1.17
CA ALA A 288 -16.32 9.54 2.02
C ALA A 288 -16.63 10.61 3.08
N PRO A 289 -17.90 11.03 3.26
CA PRO A 289 -18.25 12.09 4.22
C PRO A 289 -17.72 11.85 5.64
N ARG A 290 -17.66 10.57 6.05
CA ARG A 290 -17.12 10.15 7.36
C ARG A 290 -15.62 10.39 7.54
N GLN A 291 -14.85 10.49 6.45
CA GLN A 291 -13.39 10.69 6.46
C GLN A 291 -13.02 12.17 6.37
N VAL A 292 -13.98 13.03 6.02
CA VAL A 292 -13.76 14.48 5.94
C VAL A 292 -13.32 15.05 7.29
N VAL A 293 -13.95 14.62 8.38
CA VAL A 293 -13.57 15.08 9.74
C VAL A 293 -12.12 14.73 10.07
N ASP A 294 -11.65 13.55 9.66
CA ASP A 294 -10.29 13.09 9.95
C ASP A 294 -9.27 13.93 9.17
N ILE A 295 -9.52 14.20 7.89
CA ILE A 295 -8.69 15.06 7.05
C ILE A 295 -8.67 16.48 7.61
N LEU A 296 -9.84 17.07 7.88
CA LEU A 296 -9.93 18.44 8.41
C LEU A 296 -9.25 18.56 9.77
N SER A 297 -9.42 17.58 10.66
CA SER A 297 -8.76 17.57 11.97
C SER A 297 -7.24 17.47 11.83
N TYR A 298 -6.76 16.65 10.88
CA TYR A 298 -5.32 16.54 10.61
C TYR A 298 -4.72 17.83 10.04
N LEU A 299 -5.49 18.53 9.20
CA LEU A 299 -5.13 19.85 8.70
C LEU A 299 -5.22 20.94 9.79
N ASP A 300 -6.11 20.83 10.79
CA ASP A 300 -6.27 21.77 11.92
C ASP A 300 -5.16 21.63 13.00
N LYS A 301 -4.44 20.50 13.06
CA LYS A 301 -3.40 20.20 14.09
C LYS A 301 -2.16 21.12 14.08
N ASP A 302 -2.10 22.14 13.23
CA ASP A 302 -0.97 23.08 13.26
C ASP A 302 -1.06 24.01 14.46
N LYS A 303 -0.01 24.07 15.30
CA LYS A 303 0.02 24.99 16.43
C LYS A 303 0.04 26.47 15.98
N ASN A 304 0.42 26.74 14.73
CA ASN A 304 0.51 28.07 14.13
C ASN A 304 -0.59 28.32 13.07
N PHE A 305 -1.70 27.57 13.12
CA PHE A 305 -2.78 27.58 12.13
C PHE A 305 -3.35 28.95 11.71
N PRO A 306 -3.35 30.05 12.50
CA PRO A 306 -4.00 31.26 12.01
C PRO A 306 -3.30 31.93 10.81
N ASN A 307 -2.01 31.67 10.55
CA ASN A 307 -1.19 32.43 9.56
C ASN A 307 -0.30 31.57 8.62
N THR A 308 -0.72 30.39 8.19
CA THR A 308 0.13 29.50 7.36
C THR A 308 -0.52 29.08 6.03
N GLU A 309 0.33 28.65 5.09
CA GLU A 309 -0.05 28.03 3.81
C GLU A 309 -1.08 26.89 3.97
N TYR A 310 -1.01 26.16 5.09
CA TYR A 310 -1.96 25.10 5.44
C TYR A 310 -3.40 25.58 5.57
N ARG A 311 -3.63 26.81 6.03
CA ARG A 311 -4.97 27.40 6.09
C ARG A 311 -5.54 27.62 4.68
N GLY A 312 -4.69 28.02 3.74
CA GLY A 312 -5.06 28.15 2.32
C GLY A 312 -5.45 26.79 1.72
N ARG A 313 -4.64 25.75 1.95
CA ARG A 313 -4.92 24.38 1.49
C ARG A 313 -6.19 23.80 2.15
N TRP A 314 -6.39 24.03 3.44
CA TRP A 314 -7.62 23.69 4.15
C TRP A 314 -8.85 24.34 3.52
N TYR A 315 -8.78 25.64 3.23
CA TYR A 315 -9.88 26.38 2.63
C TYR A 315 -10.20 25.88 1.21
N ARG A 316 -9.17 25.60 0.40
CA ARG A 316 -9.34 24.96 -0.91
C ARG A 316 -10.06 23.60 -0.78
N PHE A 317 -9.65 22.79 0.19
CA PHE A 317 -10.27 21.50 0.47
C PHE A 317 -11.75 21.63 0.88
N VAL A 318 -12.10 22.59 1.75
CA VAL A 318 -13.49 22.83 2.12
C VAL A 318 -14.32 23.31 0.94
N ARG A 319 -13.80 24.25 0.13
CA ARG A 319 -14.49 24.68 -1.11
C ARG A 319 -14.71 23.51 -2.06
N PHE A 320 -13.72 22.65 -2.22
CA PHE A 320 -13.83 21.44 -3.04
C PHE A 320 -14.93 20.50 -2.52
N LEU A 321 -15.07 20.32 -1.21
CA LEU A 321 -16.13 19.47 -0.64
C LEU A 321 -17.53 20.08 -0.77
N VAL A 322 -17.65 21.37 -0.47
CA VAL A 322 -18.95 22.05 -0.32
C VAL A 322 -19.47 22.59 -1.63
N LEU A 323 -18.65 23.30 -2.39
CA LEU A 323 -19.09 24.06 -3.56
C LEU A 323 -18.96 23.27 -4.87
N ARG A 324 -18.14 22.21 -4.88
CA ARG A 324 -18.02 21.34 -6.04
C ARG A 324 -19.05 20.22 -5.97
N ASP A 325 -19.96 20.23 -6.94
CA ASP A 325 -21.07 19.28 -7.05
C ASP A 325 -22.00 19.18 -5.82
N ASN A 326 -21.91 20.12 -4.87
CA ASN A 326 -22.61 20.09 -3.57
C ASN A 326 -22.51 18.72 -2.87
N SER A 327 -21.30 18.18 -2.81
CA SER A 327 -21.07 16.77 -2.47
C SER A 327 -21.15 16.43 -0.98
N PHE A 328 -21.04 17.43 -0.09
CA PHE A 328 -21.01 17.22 1.35
C PHE A 328 -22.41 17.34 1.98
N MET A 329 -22.81 16.33 2.74
CA MET A 329 -24.10 16.28 3.47
C MET A 329 -23.88 15.90 4.92
N ILE A 330 -24.69 16.47 5.81
CA ILE A 330 -24.67 16.22 7.25
C ILE A 330 -25.79 15.25 7.62
N PHE A 331 -25.43 14.07 8.11
CA PHE A 331 -26.40 13.02 8.45
C PHE A 331 -25.99 12.13 9.64
N ASN A 332 -24.79 12.32 10.17
CA ASN A 332 -24.31 11.64 11.37
C ASN A 332 -23.34 12.55 12.18
N GLN A 333 -22.95 12.09 13.37
CA GLN A 333 -22.07 12.83 14.28
C GLN A 333 -20.68 13.14 13.69
N GLN A 334 -20.14 12.29 12.80
CA GLN A 334 -18.85 12.55 12.16
C GLN A 334 -18.96 13.69 11.14
N THR A 335 -20.01 13.67 10.31
CA THR A 335 -20.30 14.74 9.35
C THR A 335 -20.70 16.05 10.03
N GLU A 336 -21.34 15.99 11.20
CA GLU A 336 -21.61 17.14 12.05
C GLU A 336 -20.31 17.79 12.53
N LYS A 337 -19.39 17.01 13.12
CA LYS A 337 -18.08 17.51 13.55
C LYS A 337 -17.26 18.08 12.40
N ALA A 338 -17.29 17.44 11.23
CA ALA A 338 -16.68 18.00 10.02
C ALA A 338 -17.28 19.36 9.66
N ALA A 339 -18.61 19.51 9.69
CA ALA A 339 -19.28 20.78 9.42
C ALA A 339 -18.90 21.87 10.44
N GLU A 340 -18.83 21.54 11.73
CA GLU A 340 -18.37 22.46 12.76
C GLU A 340 -16.92 22.94 12.50
N LEU A 341 -16.02 22.03 12.11
CA LEU A 341 -14.67 22.39 11.70
C LEU A 341 -14.68 23.31 10.48
N MET A 342 -15.49 23.00 9.46
CA MET A 342 -15.63 23.83 8.25
C MET A 342 -16.08 25.26 8.59
N LEU A 343 -16.95 25.43 9.60
CA LEU A 343 -17.47 26.74 9.97
C LEU A 343 -16.47 27.60 10.77
N LYS A 344 -15.35 27.05 11.27
CA LYS A 344 -14.34 27.82 12.01
C LYS A 344 -13.64 28.89 11.14
N PHE A 345 -13.41 28.60 9.86
CA PHE A 345 -12.54 29.42 8.99
C PHE A 345 -13.10 29.63 7.57
N CYS A 346 -14.43 29.61 7.42
CA CYS A 346 -15.09 29.68 6.12
C CYS A 346 -15.46 31.10 5.65
N ASP A 347 -15.64 31.24 4.34
CA ASP A 347 -16.29 32.40 3.75
C ASP A 347 -17.83 32.34 3.89
N SER A 348 -18.52 33.39 3.43
CA SER A 348 -19.98 33.47 3.46
C SER A 348 -20.66 32.41 2.57
N GLN A 349 -20.04 31.98 1.47
CA GLN A 349 -20.62 30.98 0.57
C GLN A 349 -20.70 29.62 1.26
N ILE A 350 -19.60 29.13 1.80
CA ILE A 350 -19.55 27.88 2.57
C ILE A 350 -20.49 27.97 3.77
N LYS A 351 -20.51 29.11 4.48
CA LYS A 351 -21.41 29.30 5.63
C LYS A 351 -22.88 29.17 5.24
N ASN A 352 -23.28 29.74 4.10
CA ASN A 352 -24.65 29.68 3.61
C ASN A 352 -25.08 28.26 3.20
N GLU A 353 -24.15 27.43 2.72
CA GLU A 353 -24.43 26.03 2.37
C GLU A 353 -24.47 25.10 3.58
N ILE A 354 -23.56 25.29 4.55
CA ILE A 354 -23.36 24.35 5.66
C ILE A 354 -24.22 24.67 6.88
N ALA A 355 -24.37 25.94 7.27
CA ALA A 355 -25.06 26.29 8.51
C ALA A 355 -26.54 25.87 8.53
N PRO A 356 -27.34 26.01 7.44
CA PRO A 356 -28.72 25.55 7.44
C PRO A 356 -28.83 24.02 7.59
N GLN A 357 -27.95 23.26 6.92
CA GLN A 357 -27.91 21.79 7.03
C GLN A 357 -27.56 21.36 8.46
N LEU A 358 -26.58 22.02 9.08
CA LEU A 358 -26.13 21.72 10.44
C LEU A 358 -27.25 21.97 11.45
N ASN A 359 -27.90 23.13 11.38
CA ASN A 359 -29.02 23.49 12.25
C ASN A 359 -30.20 22.50 12.09
N SER A 360 -30.52 22.12 10.85
CA SER A 360 -31.57 21.14 10.58
C SER A 360 -31.24 19.77 11.17
N TYR A 361 -29.99 19.32 11.03
CA TYR A 361 -29.55 18.04 11.59
C TYR A 361 -29.61 18.05 13.13
N GLN A 362 -29.10 19.12 13.77
CA GLN A 362 -29.10 19.27 15.23
C GLN A 362 -30.52 19.30 15.82
N ALA A 363 -31.46 19.98 15.16
CA ALA A 363 -32.87 19.97 15.57
C ALA A 363 -33.47 18.55 15.53
N VAL A 364 -33.17 17.78 14.48
CA VAL A 364 -33.61 16.38 14.36
C VAL A 364 -32.99 15.49 15.43
N VAL A 365 -31.71 15.67 15.76
CA VAL A 365 -31.03 14.93 16.83
C VAL A 365 -31.65 15.23 18.18
N GLN A 366 -31.87 16.51 18.52
CA GLN A 366 -32.48 16.93 19.78
C GLN A 366 -33.89 16.36 19.96
N GLU A 367 -34.72 16.42 18.90
CA GLU A 367 -36.07 15.84 18.94
C GLU A 367 -36.04 14.32 19.14
N ARG A 368 -35.12 13.60 18.49
CA ARG A 368 -34.92 12.16 18.70
C ARG A 368 -34.47 11.84 20.13
N GLU A 369 -33.60 12.65 20.72
CA GLU A 369 -33.15 12.48 22.10
C GLU A 369 -34.27 12.72 23.09
N LYS A 370 -35.08 13.76 22.87
CA LYS A 370 -36.28 14.04 23.66
C LYS A 370 -37.26 12.87 23.62
N GLN A 371 -37.59 12.36 22.43
CA GLN A 371 -38.47 11.19 22.28
C GLN A 371 -37.91 9.93 22.96
N LYS A 372 -36.59 9.71 22.90
CA LYS A 372 -35.94 8.60 23.63
C LYS A 372 -36.02 8.77 25.15
N GLN A 373 -35.86 9.99 25.67
CA GLN A 373 -35.99 10.27 27.09
C GLN A 373 -37.43 10.08 27.56
N GLU A 374 -38.41 10.60 26.83
CA GLU A 374 -39.84 10.41 27.12
C GLU A 374 -40.22 8.93 27.09
N LYS A 375 -39.73 8.17 26.10
CA LYS A 375 -39.92 6.71 26.06
C LYS A 375 -39.29 6.00 27.26
N ARG A 376 -38.04 6.33 27.62
CA ARG A 376 -37.38 5.75 28.80
C ARG A 376 -38.13 6.06 30.09
N GLN A 377 -38.61 7.29 30.27
CA GLN A 377 -39.43 7.69 31.42
C GLN A 377 -40.75 6.91 31.45
N ARG A 378 -41.41 6.74 30.30
CA ARG A 378 -42.63 5.94 30.18
C ARG A 378 -42.38 4.46 30.50
N ASP A 379 -41.32 3.87 29.96
CA ASP A 379 -40.95 2.47 30.21
C ASP A 379 -40.57 2.27 31.70
N GLU A 380 -39.87 3.22 32.32
CA GLU A 380 -39.55 3.20 33.74
C GLU A 380 -40.81 3.31 34.62
N LEU A 381 -41.75 4.20 34.27
CA LEU A 381 -43.04 4.31 34.95
C LEU A 381 -43.87 3.03 34.85
N LEU A 382 -43.81 2.32 33.73
CA LEU A 382 -44.47 1.02 33.54
C LEU A 382 -43.78 -0.11 34.33
N LEU A 383 -42.46 -0.06 34.50
CA LEU A 383 -41.69 -1.07 35.24
C LEU A 383 -41.69 -0.84 36.78
N LYS A 384 -41.93 0.40 37.23
CA LYS A 384 -41.91 0.78 38.65
C LYS A 384 -42.86 -0.03 39.56
N PRO A 385 -44.10 -0.38 39.12
CA PRO A 385 -45.00 -1.25 39.88
C PRO A 385 -44.53 -2.71 39.90
N MET A 386 -43.96 -3.21 38.80
CA MET A 386 -43.48 -4.60 38.68
C MET A 386 -42.25 -4.86 39.55
N ARG A 387 -41.40 -3.85 39.75
CA ARG A 387 -40.24 -3.92 40.67
C ARG A 387 -40.63 -3.93 42.15
N LYS A 388 -41.83 -3.46 42.52
CA LYS A 388 -42.34 -3.56 43.90
C LYS A 388 -42.91 -4.95 44.22
N GLN A 389 -43.26 -5.75 43.21
CA GLN A 389 -43.78 -7.11 43.41
C GLN A 389 -42.68 -8.16 43.61
N SER A 390 -41.43 -7.91 43.23
CA SER A 390 -40.32 -8.87 43.43
C SER A 390 -39.77 -8.91 44.87
N ASN A 391 -40.10 -7.93 45.72
CA ASN A 391 -39.76 -7.93 47.15
C ASN A 391 -40.87 -8.56 48.03
N LEU A 392 -41.87 -9.20 47.41
CA LEU A 392 -42.91 -9.98 48.07
C LEU A 392 -42.83 -11.45 47.64
N MET A 393 -41.63 -12.03 47.70
CA MET A 393 -41.48 -13.48 47.90
C MET A 393 -41.29 -13.67 49.42
N PRO A 394 -42.17 -14.41 50.12
CA PRO A 394 -41.96 -14.71 51.52
C PRO A 394 -40.65 -15.47 51.66
N ALA A 395 -39.84 -15.10 52.67
CA ALA A 395 -38.81 -16.00 53.16
C ALA A 395 -39.50 -17.32 53.53
N GLU A 396 -39.20 -18.38 52.78
CA GLU A 396 -39.54 -19.73 53.22
C GLU A 396 -38.92 -19.93 54.60
N SER A 397 -39.83 -20.16 55.54
CA SER A 397 -39.60 -20.58 56.91
C SER A 397 -38.49 -21.62 57.02
N GLN A 398 -37.44 -21.27 57.77
CA GLN A 398 -36.77 -22.26 58.60
C GLN A 398 -37.61 -22.48 59.88
N SER A 399 -37.58 -23.71 60.39
CA SER A 399 -38.22 -24.27 61.61
C SER A 399 -39.68 -24.76 61.40
N GLU A 400 -40.06 -26.01 61.65
CA GLU A 400 -39.58 -27.00 62.63
C GLU A 400 -39.86 -28.46 62.19
N ARG A 401 -38.98 -29.38 62.66
CA ARG A 401 -39.05 -30.86 62.76
C ARG A 401 -38.64 -31.72 61.56
#